data_AF-A0A2E2HE57-F1
#
_entry.id   AF-A0A2E2HE57-F1
#
_cell.length_a   1.000
_cell.length_b   1.000
_cell.length_c   1.000
_cell.angle_alpha   90.00
_cell.angle_beta   90.00
_cell.angle_gamma   90.00
#
_symmetry.space_group_name_H-M   'P 1'
#
loop_
_entity.id
_entity.type
_entity.pdbx_description
1 polymer ?
#
loop_
_entity_poly.entity_id
_entity_poly.type
_entity_poly.pdbx_seq_one_letter_code
_entity_poly.pdbx_strand_id
1 'polypeptide(L)'
;MKHTPLIKSIDYLHEAEPTQQCLLIELDSGAEPRQLVRQLIVPRVLVVEIIDYEGLEINTQNNSELAVFNWRGVDVPLLTGNVFGAESSGQRGPNLETGTGDKIVIFHGLANPQELAFYALRTGRNPRLVNISEKDICQNSSRELQETELMDVVVNDEPAIIPKVDYLEHHIHALHLQSQRQGDRQ
;
A
#
# COMPACT_ATOMS: atom_id res chain seq x y z
N MET A 1 30.50 14.89 -60.21
CA MET A 1 29.98 15.87 -59.24
C MET A 1 28.51 16.13 -59.51
N LYS A 2 27.61 15.56 -58.71
CA LYS A 2 26.22 16.02 -58.56
C LYS A 2 25.89 15.96 -57.07
N HIS A 3 25.45 17.10 -56.56
CA HIS A 3 25.20 17.41 -55.16
C HIS A 3 24.12 16.52 -54.54
N THR A 4 24.38 16.08 -53.31
CA THR A 4 23.35 15.72 -52.32
C THR A 4 22.62 16.99 -51.87
N PRO A 5 21.33 16.88 -51.51
CA PRO A 5 20.84 17.51 -50.31
C PRO A 5 20.40 16.44 -49.31
N LEU A 6 21.18 16.32 -48.23
CA LEU A 6 20.77 15.73 -46.96
C LEU A 6 19.73 16.68 -46.35
N ILE A 7 18.44 16.39 -46.48
CA ILE A 7 17.39 17.10 -45.76
C ILE A 7 16.42 16.08 -45.12
N LYS A 8 16.70 15.84 -43.84
CA LYS A 8 15.76 15.87 -42.69
C LYS A 8 14.39 15.18 -42.85
N SER A 9 14.33 13.96 -42.33
CA SER A 9 13.20 13.44 -41.54
C SER A 9 13.89 12.63 -40.44
N ILE A 10 14.09 13.07 -39.19
CA ILE A 10 13.12 13.64 -38.24
C ILE A 10 11.75 13.03 -38.48
N ASP A 11 11.68 11.72 -38.29
CA ASP A 11 10.54 11.14 -37.62
C ASP A 11 10.93 11.04 -36.16
N TYR A 12 10.38 11.99 -35.40
CA TYR A 12 10.33 11.97 -33.96
C TYR A 12 9.98 10.56 -33.50
N LEU A 13 10.94 9.89 -32.85
CA LEU A 13 10.57 8.99 -31.78
C LEU A 13 9.69 9.86 -30.86
N HIS A 14 8.39 9.56 -30.82
CA HIS A 14 7.58 9.93 -29.67
C HIS A 14 8.38 9.38 -28.49
N GLU A 15 9.09 10.24 -27.76
CA GLU A 15 9.65 9.85 -26.48
C GLU A 15 8.45 9.38 -25.68
N ALA A 16 8.34 8.05 -25.53
CA ALA A 16 7.30 7.47 -24.71
C ALA A 16 7.44 8.14 -23.35
N GLU A 17 6.39 8.83 -22.90
CA GLU A 17 6.47 9.56 -21.65
C GLU A 17 6.89 8.61 -20.53
N PRO A 18 7.75 9.07 -19.60
CA PRO A 18 8.21 8.21 -18.52
C PRO A 18 7.00 7.74 -17.73
N THR A 19 6.79 6.43 -17.73
CA THR A 19 5.77 5.77 -16.91
C THR A 19 6.45 5.15 -15.70
N GLN A 20 5.80 5.26 -14.55
CA GLN A 20 6.19 4.58 -13.34
C GLN A 20 5.33 3.34 -13.14
N GLN A 21 5.97 2.23 -12.76
CA GLN A 21 5.27 1.03 -12.33
C GLN A 21 4.74 1.23 -10.90
N CYS A 22 3.43 1.14 -10.75
CA CYS A 22 2.74 1.23 -9.48
C CYS A 22 1.89 -0.02 -9.24
N LEU A 23 1.61 -0.29 -7.97
CA LEU A 23 0.62 -1.28 -7.56
C LEU A 23 -0.63 -0.57 -7.08
N LEU A 24 -1.76 -1.05 -7.57
CA LEU A 24 -3.09 -0.69 -7.15
C LEU A 24 -3.55 -1.72 -6.11
N ILE A 25 -3.64 -1.30 -4.85
CA ILE A 25 -3.92 -2.14 -3.69
C ILE A 25 -5.31 -1.83 -3.18
N GLU A 26 -6.15 -2.86 -3.11
CA GLU A 26 -7.53 -2.71 -2.66
C GLU A 26 -7.66 -3.08 -1.19
N LEU A 27 -7.97 -2.09 -0.36
CA LEU A 27 -8.22 -2.29 1.05
C LEU A 27 -9.69 -2.61 1.25
N ASP A 28 -9.94 -3.74 1.88
CA ASP A 28 -11.28 -4.19 2.27
C ASP A 28 -11.50 -3.95 3.76
N SER A 29 -12.76 -3.78 4.17
CA SER A 29 -13.15 -3.63 5.58
C SER A 29 -12.85 -4.87 6.43
N GLY A 30 -12.54 -5.99 5.79
CA GLY A 30 -12.40 -7.31 6.40
C GLY A 30 -13.73 -7.89 6.87
N ALA A 31 -14.85 -7.16 6.78
CA ALA A 31 -16.17 -7.60 7.19
C ALA A 31 -16.89 -8.31 6.06
N GLU A 32 -17.74 -9.29 6.39
CA GLU A 32 -18.70 -9.86 5.44
C GLU A 32 -20.05 -9.12 5.55
N PRO A 33 -20.67 -8.71 4.43
CA PRO A 33 -20.16 -8.82 3.05
C PRO A 33 -18.98 -7.88 2.78
N ARG A 34 -18.00 -8.36 2.01
CA ARG A 34 -16.83 -7.56 1.62
C ARG A 34 -17.23 -6.21 1.05
N GLN A 35 -16.58 -5.17 1.57
CA GLN A 35 -16.80 -3.81 1.13
C GLN A 35 -15.44 -3.14 0.94
N LEU A 36 -15.16 -2.76 -0.31
CA LEU A 36 -14.00 -1.96 -0.66
C LEU A 36 -14.07 -0.65 0.14
N VAL A 37 -13.06 -0.45 0.97
CA VAL A 37 -12.93 0.76 1.78
C VAL A 37 -12.21 1.81 0.96
N ARG A 38 -11.04 1.46 0.42
CA ARG A 38 -10.18 2.35 -0.38
C ARG A 38 -9.36 1.57 -1.40
N GLN A 39 -8.92 2.28 -2.44
CA GLN A 39 -7.91 1.81 -3.36
C GLN A 39 -6.67 2.69 -3.23
N LEU A 40 -5.52 2.08 -2.96
CA LEU A 40 -4.24 2.75 -2.83
C LEU A 40 -3.41 2.56 -4.08
N ILE A 41 -2.67 3.59 -4.44
CA ILE A 41 -1.62 3.51 -5.45
C ILE A 41 -0.27 3.71 -4.79
N VAL A 42 0.64 2.75 -4.97
CA VAL A 42 1.99 2.81 -4.41
C VAL A 42 3.03 2.49 -5.49
N PRO A 43 4.21 3.13 -5.47
CA PRO A 43 5.31 2.74 -6.35
C PRO A 43 5.68 1.27 -6.13
N ARG A 44 5.84 0.50 -7.22
CA ARG A 44 6.19 -0.93 -7.16
C ARG A 44 7.49 -1.18 -6.41
N VAL A 45 8.43 -0.22 -6.46
CA VAL A 45 9.72 -0.30 -5.76
C VAL A 45 9.59 -0.34 -4.24
N LEU A 46 8.48 0.14 -3.66
CA LEU A 46 8.24 0.06 -2.22
C LEU A 46 7.84 -1.34 -1.77
N VAL A 47 7.32 -2.16 -2.70
CA VAL A 47 6.79 -3.49 -2.40
C VAL A 47 7.86 -4.55 -2.59
N VAL A 48 8.09 -5.31 -1.54
CA VAL A 48 9.04 -6.42 -1.50
C VAL A 48 8.41 -7.66 -2.09
N GLU A 49 7.24 -8.03 -1.57
CA GLU A 49 6.55 -9.25 -1.92
C GLU A 49 5.05 -9.14 -1.67
N ILE A 50 4.28 -9.95 -2.38
CA ILE A 50 2.86 -10.17 -2.15
C ILE A 50 2.70 -11.66 -1.86
N ILE A 51 2.13 -12.00 -0.70
CA ILE A 51 1.92 -13.39 -0.27
C ILE A 51 0.45 -13.63 0.07
N ASP A 52 0.06 -14.90 0.15
CA ASP A 52 -1.27 -15.28 0.61
C ASP A 52 -1.41 -15.01 2.12
N TYR A 53 -2.56 -14.48 2.52
CA TYR A 53 -2.90 -14.33 3.94
C TYR A 53 -3.28 -15.68 4.56
N GLU A 54 -3.86 -16.58 3.76
CA GLU A 54 -4.30 -17.90 4.20
C GLU A 54 -3.11 -18.78 4.65
N GLY A 55 -3.27 -19.44 5.80
CA GLY A 55 -2.26 -20.36 6.34
C GLY A 55 -1.11 -19.69 7.08
N LEU A 56 -1.10 -18.36 7.23
CA LEU A 56 -0.12 -17.66 8.06
C LEU A 56 -0.47 -17.75 9.54
N GLU A 57 0.55 -17.94 10.36
CA GLU A 57 0.44 -17.80 11.80
C GLU A 57 0.52 -16.31 12.17
N ILE A 58 -0.63 -15.72 12.43
CA ILE A 58 -0.79 -14.30 12.77
C ILE A 58 -0.93 -14.15 14.29
N ASN A 59 -0.05 -13.37 14.91
CA ASN A 59 -0.10 -13.03 16.33
C ASN A 59 -0.70 -11.63 16.55
N THR A 60 -1.79 -11.55 17.32
CA THR A 60 -2.52 -10.29 17.61
C THR A 60 -2.47 -9.86 19.07
N GLN A 61 -1.64 -10.50 19.91
CA GLN A 61 -1.87 -10.57 21.35
C GLN A 61 -2.04 -9.23 22.10
N ASN A 62 -1.55 -8.10 21.56
CA ASN A 62 -1.49 -6.83 22.30
C ASN A 62 -2.07 -5.61 21.58
N ASN A 63 -2.58 -5.74 20.36
CA ASN A 63 -3.10 -4.59 19.61
C ASN A 63 -4.18 -5.01 18.61
N SER A 64 -5.33 -4.35 18.64
CA SER A 64 -6.42 -4.64 17.71
C SER A 64 -6.15 -4.20 16.27
N GLU A 65 -5.26 -3.24 16.09
CA GLU A 65 -4.96 -2.64 14.79
C GLU A 65 -3.69 -3.22 14.16
N LEU A 66 -2.91 -3.95 14.97
CA LEU A 66 -1.63 -4.49 14.57
C LEU A 66 -1.50 -5.97 14.93
N ALA A 67 -1.19 -6.77 13.92
CA ALA A 67 -0.74 -8.13 14.09
C ALA A 67 0.74 -8.26 13.73
N VAL A 68 1.34 -9.40 14.04
CA VAL A 68 2.72 -9.74 13.65
C VAL A 68 2.72 -11.15 13.07
N PHE A 69 3.48 -11.36 12.00
CA PHE A 69 3.68 -12.68 11.42
C PHE A 69 5.15 -12.89 11.05
N ASN A 70 5.59 -14.14 11.04
CA ASN A 70 6.95 -14.46 10.64
C ASN A 70 7.03 -14.63 9.11
N TRP A 71 7.93 -13.88 8.48
CA TRP A 71 8.22 -13.96 7.06
C TRP A 71 9.72 -14.17 6.86
N ARG A 72 10.08 -15.37 6.40
CA ARG A 72 11.48 -15.78 6.16
C ARG A 72 12.40 -15.52 7.37
N GLY A 73 11.88 -15.74 8.58
CA GLY A 73 12.64 -15.56 9.83
C GLY A 73 12.63 -14.13 10.38
N VAL A 74 11.90 -13.21 9.75
CA VAL A 74 11.73 -11.83 10.22
C VAL A 74 10.29 -11.64 10.69
N ASP A 75 10.11 -11.07 11.88
CA ASP A 75 8.79 -10.70 12.37
C ASP A 75 8.36 -9.40 11.70
N VAL A 76 7.28 -9.47 10.92
CA VAL A 76 6.77 -8.35 10.14
C VAL A 76 5.46 -7.87 10.78
N PRO A 77 5.38 -6.60 11.21
CA PRO A 77 4.14 -6.02 11.66
C PRO A 77 3.17 -5.85 10.48
N LEU A 78 1.96 -6.35 10.66
CA LEU A 78 0.86 -6.32 9.73
C LEU A 78 -0.23 -5.40 10.26
N LEU A 79 -0.54 -4.34 9.51
CA LEU A 79 -1.67 -3.49 9.82
C LEU A 79 -2.96 -4.22 9.43
N THR A 80 -3.80 -4.49 10.43
CA THR A 80 -5.09 -5.19 10.28
C THR A 80 -6.29 -4.27 10.56
N GLY A 81 -6.05 -3.10 11.14
CA GLY A 81 -7.05 -2.06 11.37
C GLY A 81 -7.30 -1.17 10.15
N ASN A 82 -8.43 -0.45 10.15
CA ASN A 82 -8.80 0.46 9.07
C ASN A 82 -8.22 1.87 9.28
N VAL A 83 -6.96 2.08 8.88
CA VAL A 83 -6.27 3.39 8.96
C VAL A 83 -6.76 4.38 7.89
N PHE A 84 -7.51 3.93 6.88
CA PHE A 84 -7.98 4.77 5.75
C PHE A 84 -9.49 5.04 5.77
N GLY A 85 -10.18 4.73 6.87
CA GLY A 85 -11.60 5.00 7.06
C GLY A 85 -11.86 6.26 7.90
N ALA A 86 -13.06 6.83 7.78
CA ALA A 86 -13.54 7.89 8.69
C ALA A 86 -13.83 7.36 10.12
N GLU A 87 -14.04 6.04 10.23
CA GLU A 87 -14.32 5.31 11.48
C GLU A 87 -13.03 4.74 12.11
N SER A 88 -11.87 5.31 11.79
CA SER A 88 -10.57 4.93 12.40
C SER A 88 -10.51 5.19 13.92
N SER A 89 -11.58 5.74 14.49
CA SER A 89 -11.83 5.81 15.93
C SER A 89 -12.29 4.46 16.53
N GLY A 90 -11.35 3.52 16.65
CA GLY A 90 -11.20 2.70 17.87
C GLY A 90 -12.29 1.69 18.28
N GLN A 91 -13.11 1.13 17.38
CA GLN A 91 -14.14 0.16 17.79
C GLN A 91 -14.19 -1.18 17.06
N ARG A 92 -13.31 -1.46 16.10
CA ARG A 92 -13.21 -2.80 15.52
C ARG A 92 -11.85 -3.40 15.83
N GLY A 93 -11.89 -4.53 16.54
CA GLY A 93 -10.76 -5.45 16.69
C GLY A 93 -10.20 -5.86 15.32
N PRO A 94 -9.05 -6.54 15.29
CA PRO A 94 -8.51 -7.03 14.03
C PRO A 94 -9.53 -8.03 13.50
N ASN A 95 -10.17 -7.75 12.36
CA ASN A 95 -11.00 -8.78 11.76
C ASN A 95 -10.06 -9.80 11.12
N LEU A 96 -9.71 -10.83 11.88
CA LEU A 96 -8.83 -11.90 11.42
C LEU A 96 -9.56 -12.94 10.57
N GLU A 97 -10.89 -12.82 10.41
CA GLU A 97 -11.65 -13.73 9.55
C GLU A 97 -11.06 -13.67 8.15
N THR A 98 -10.47 -14.78 7.72
CA THR A 98 -9.82 -14.93 6.43
C THR A 98 -10.92 -15.01 5.37
N GLY A 99 -11.20 -13.91 4.67
CA GLY A 99 -11.88 -14.04 3.41
C GLY A 99 -10.97 -14.79 2.42
N THR A 100 -11.51 -15.73 1.65
CA THR A 100 -10.72 -16.45 0.63
C THR A 100 -10.09 -15.48 -0.37
N GLY A 101 -8.80 -15.62 -0.64
CA GLY A 101 -8.08 -14.81 -1.63
C GLY A 101 -7.45 -13.51 -1.11
N ASP A 102 -7.53 -13.24 0.19
CA ASP A 102 -6.79 -12.14 0.81
C ASP A 102 -5.28 -12.29 0.64
N LYS A 103 -4.60 -11.17 0.40
CA LYS A 103 -3.14 -11.10 0.32
C LYS A 103 -2.57 -10.21 1.40
N ILE A 104 -1.29 -10.41 1.66
CA ILE A 104 -0.43 -9.47 2.37
C ILE A 104 0.50 -8.82 1.37
N VAL A 105 0.56 -7.49 1.38
CA VAL A 105 1.57 -6.71 0.66
C VAL A 105 2.64 -6.29 1.64
N ILE A 106 3.87 -6.76 1.43
CA ILE A 106 5.03 -6.47 2.28
C ILE A 106 5.80 -5.31 1.66
N PHE A 107 6.09 -4.30 2.47
CA PHE A 107 6.79 -3.08 2.10
C PHE A 107 8.16 -3.01 2.75
N HIS A 108 9.09 -2.32 2.09
CA HIS A 108 10.32 -1.86 2.71
C HIS A 108 10.01 -0.73 3.71
N GLY A 109 10.62 -0.76 4.90
CA GLY A 109 10.72 0.44 5.73
C GLY A 109 11.66 1.45 5.11
N LEU A 110 11.28 2.73 5.14
CA LEU A 110 11.98 3.83 4.48
C LEU A 110 12.60 4.80 5.51
N ALA A 111 11.86 5.13 6.57
CA ALA A 111 12.24 6.16 7.53
C ALA A 111 13.30 5.67 8.52
N ASN A 112 13.11 4.49 9.12
CA ASN A 112 14.10 3.88 10.01
C ASN A 112 14.22 2.36 9.82
N PRO A 113 14.94 1.90 8.79
CA PRO A 113 15.03 0.47 8.46
C PRO A 113 15.67 -0.40 9.54
N GLN A 114 16.41 0.20 10.50
CA GLN A 114 16.99 -0.53 11.63
C GLN A 114 15.94 -0.89 12.69
N GLU A 115 14.91 -0.04 12.85
CA GLU A 115 13.84 -0.22 13.83
C GLU A 115 12.61 -0.89 13.20
N LEU A 116 12.36 -0.64 11.92
CA LEU A 116 11.28 -1.24 11.15
C LEU A 116 11.74 -1.54 9.73
N ALA A 117 12.39 -2.68 9.53
CA ALA A 117 12.91 -3.07 8.21
C ALA A 117 11.80 -3.35 7.18
N PHE A 118 10.68 -3.90 7.66
CA PHE A 118 9.53 -4.27 6.85
C PHE A 118 8.24 -3.99 7.61
N TYR A 119 7.19 -3.71 6.87
CA TYR A 119 5.82 -3.67 7.39
C TYR A 119 4.87 -4.16 6.31
N ALA A 120 3.64 -4.47 6.67
CA ALA A 120 2.71 -5.06 5.74
C ALA A 120 1.29 -4.51 5.87
N LEU A 121 0.56 -4.58 4.75
CA LEU A 121 -0.87 -4.29 4.67
C LEU A 121 -1.61 -5.54 4.20
N ARG A 122 -2.76 -5.82 4.82
CA ARG A 122 -3.70 -6.81 4.29
C ARG A 122 -4.55 -6.18 3.19
N THR A 123 -4.79 -6.94 2.13
CA THR A 123 -5.64 -6.54 0.99
C THR A 123 -6.62 -7.67 0.67
N GLY A 124 -7.85 -7.31 0.27
CA GLY A 124 -8.90 -8.29 -0.01
C GLY A 124 -8.73 -9.06 -1.33
N ARG A 125 -7.75 -8.66 -2.16
CA ARG A 125 -7.46 -9.29 -3.45
C ARG A 125 -6.02 -9.05 -3.89
N ASN A 126 -5.63 -9.70 -4.98
CA ASN A 126 -4.29 -9.48 -5.55
C ASN A 126 -4.14 -8.04 -6.06
N PRO A 127 -3.09 -7.31 -5.63
CA PRO A 127 -2.76 -6.00 -6.19
C PRO A 127 -2.56 -6.05 -7.71
N ARG A 128 -2.98 -4.99 -8.40
CA ARG A 128 -2.82 -4.88 -9.86
C ARG A 128 -1.60 -4.04 -10.20
N LEU A 129 -0.75 -4.53 -11.10
CA LEU A 129 0.34 -3.74 -11.65
C LEU A 129 -0.21 -2.80 -12.72
N VAL A 130 0.07 -1.50 -12.57
CA VAL A 130 -0.37 -0.44 -13.46
C VAL A 130 0.84 0.43 -13.84
N ASN A 131 0.89 0.86 -15.09
CA ASN A 131 1.89 1.83 -15.58
C ASN A 131 1.23 3.20 -15.59
N ILE A 132 1.85 4.18 -14.95
CA ILE A 132 1.24 5.48 -14.69
C ILE A 132 2.22 6.57 -15.09
N SER A 133 1.77 7.42 -15.99
CA SER A 133 2.42 8.69 -16.32
C SER A 133 1.80 9.83 -15.52
N GLU A 134 2.45 10.99 -15.49
CA GLU A 134 1.93 12.15 -14.75
C GLU A 134 0.54 12.57 -15.21
N LYS A 135 0.22 12.44 -16.51
CA LYS A 135 -1.10 12.75 -17.06
C LYS A 135 -2.20 11.78 -16.64
N ASP A 136 -1.83 10.57 -16.21
CA ASP A 136 -2.79 9.58 -15.74
C ASP A 136 -3.21 9.88 -14.29
N ILE A 137 -2.53 10.82 -13.62
CA ILE A 137 -2.86 11.26 -12.26
C ILE A 137 -3.71 12.53 -12.35
N CYS A 138 -5.02 12.34 -12.40
CA CYS A 138 -5.96 13.44 -12.28
C CYS A 138 -6.34 13.65 -10.82
N GLN A 139 -6.10 14.85 -10.27
CA GLN A 139 -6.56 15.19 -8.93
C GLN A 139 -8.09 15.16 -8.88
N ASN A 140 -8.63 14.31 -8.01
CA ASN A 140 -10.05 14.31 -7.70
C ASN A 140 -10.29 15.22 -6.49
N SER A 141 -10.58 16.50 -6.74
CA SER A 141 -10.80 17.50 -5.67
C SER A 141 -12.21 17.42 -5.05
N SER A 142 -12.91 16.30 -5.19
CA SER A 142 -14.31 16.16 -4.76
C SER A 142 -14.47 15.99 -3.24
N ARG A 143 -13.37 15.82 -2.50
CA ARG A 143 -13.39 15.65 -1.04
C ARG A 143 -12.12 16.21 -0.39
N GLU A 144 -12.21 16.43 0.92
CA GLU A 144 -11.05 16.71 1.76
C GLU A 144 -10.20 15.44 1.93
N LEU A 145 -8.88 15.62 1.92
CA LEU A 145 -7.91 14.57 2.16
C LEU A 145 -7.82 14.27 3.66
N GLN A 146 -7.81 12.99 4.00
CA GLN A 146 -7.56 12.53 5.37
C GLN A 146 -6.07 12.63 5.72
N GLU A 147 -5.73 12.47 7.00
CA GLU A 147 -4.35 12.59 7.49
C GLU A 147 -3.39 11.62 6.77
N THR A 148 -3.87 10.43 6.42
CA THR A 148 -3.13 9.34 5.77
C THR A 148 -3.00 9.50 4.25
N GLU A 149 -3.60 10.53 3.67
CA GLU A 149 -3.78 10.68 2.23
C GLU A 149 -2.95 11.87 1.71
N LEU A 150 -2.13 11.62 0.69
CA LEU A 150 -1.35 12.65 0.01
C LEU A 150 -2.17 13.29 -1.13
N MET A 151 -2.92 12.46 -1.87
CA MET A 151 -3.70 12.90 -3.02
C MET A 151 -4.84 11.92 -3.30
N ASP A 152 -6.01 12.46 -3.66
CA ASP A 152 -7.13 11.70 -4.23
C ASP A 152 -7.02 11.80 -5.75
N VAL A 153 -7.01 10.65 -6.43
CA VAL A 153 -6.65 10.53 -7.83
C VAL A 153 -7.62 9.60 -8.57
N VAL A 154 -7.71 9.75 -9.89
CA VAL A 154 -8.35 8.76 -10.76
C VAL A 154 -7.27 8.14 -11.63
N VAL A 155 -7.16 6.81 -11.63
CA VAL A 155 -6.18 6.05 -12.40
C VAL A 155 -6.93 5.02 -13.23
N ASN A 156 -6.79 5.06 -14.55
CA ASN A 156 -7.54 4.19 -15.47
C ASN A 156 -9.06 4.20 -15.22
N ASP A 157 -9.65 5.40 -15.02
CA ASP A 157 -11.06 5.61 -14.68
C ASP A 157 -11.50 5.04 -13.32
N GLU A 158 -10.56 4.60 -12.48
CA GLU A 158 -10.84 4.11 -11.13
C GLU A 158 -10.37 5.09 -10.06
N PRO A 159 -11.21 5.42 -9.06
CA PRO A 159 -10.79 6.25 -7.95
C PRO A 159 -9.72 5.53 -7.11
N ALA A 160 -8.66 6.24 -6.76
CA ALA A 160 -7.57 5.74 -5.95
C ALA A 160 -6.97 6.88 -5.11
N ILE A 161 -6.09 6.53 -4.18
CA ILE A 161 -5.45 7.49 -3.28
C ILE A 161 -3.96 7.21 -3.27
N ILE A 162 -3.15 8.26 -3.45
CA ILE A 162 -1.73 8.21 -3.12
C ILE A 162 -1.62 8.36 -1.59
N PRO A 163 -1.16 7.33 -0.85
CA PRO A 163 -1.04 7.42 0.60
C PRO A 163 0.20 8.23 1.01
N LYS A 164 0.17 8.84 2.20
CA LYS A 164 1.37 9.32 2.88
C LYS A 164 2.11 8.13 3.48
N VAL A 165 3.00 7.52 2.71
CA VAL A 165 3.75 6.32 3.11
C VAL A 165 4.50 6.53 4.43
N ASP A 166 5.17 7.67 4.57
CA ASP A 166 5.89 8.01 5.80
C ASP A 166 4.98 8.00 7.02
N TYR A 167 3.75 8.53 6.91
CA TYR A 167 2.80 8.52 8.01
C TYR A 167 2.42 7.09 8.41
N LEU A 168 2.14 6.23 7.43
CA LEU A 168 1.77 4.83 7.69
C LEU A 168 2.91 4.08 8.38
N GLU A 169 4.14 4.27 7.91
CA GLU A 169 5.32 3.66 8.52
C GLU A 169 5.49 4.11 9.97
N HIS A 170 5.42 5.41 10.25
CA HIS A 170 5.52 5.93 11.61
C HIS A 170 4.39 5.42 12.52
N HIS A 171 3.17 5.34 11.99
CA HIS A 171 2.01 4.83 12.73
C HIS A 171 2.19 3.34 13.09
N ILE A 172 2.56 2.51 12.10
CA ILE A 172 2.82 1.08 12.32
C ILE A 172 3.98 0.88 13.28
N HIS A 173 5.06 1.65 13.14
CA HIS A 173 6.20 1.60 14.04
C HIS A 173 5.80 1.93 15.49
N ALA A 174 4.99 2.98 15.69
CA ALA A 174 4.50 3.35 17.01
C ALA A 174 3.64 2.24 17.64
N LEU A 175 2.72 1.63 16.87
CA LEU A 175 1.91 0.49 17.34
C LEU A 175 2.80 -0.73 17.66
N HIS A 176 3.83 -0.97 16.85
CA HIS A 176 4.75 -2.09 17.05
C HIS A 176 5.54 -1.94 18.35
N LEU A 177 6.11 -0.76 18.61
CA LEU A 177 6.81 -0.47 19.87
C LEU A 177 5.89 -0.60 21.09
N GLN A 178 4.62 -0.20 20.98
CA GLN A 178 3.64 -0.37 22.06
C GLN A 178 3.36 -1.86 22.33
N SER A 179 3.24 -2.68 21.28
CA SER A 179 2.97 -4.12 21.39
C SER A 179 4.11 -4.89 22.04
N GLN A 180 5.36 -4.47 21.80
CA GLN A 180 6.55 -5.09 22.40
C GLN A 180 6.66 -4.78 23.90
N ARG A 181 6.41 -3.54 24.30
CA ARG A 181 6.48 -3.11 25.72
C ARG A 181 5.45 -3.77 26.63
N GLN A 182 4.36 -4.28 26.07
CA GLN A 182 3.34 -5.00 26.84
C GLN A 182 3.70 -6.48 27.08
N GLY A 183 4.51 -7.08 26.20
CA GLY A 183 5.00 -8.45 26.34
C GLY A 183 6.06 -8.63 27.44
N ASP A 184 6.87 -7.61 27.71
CA ASP A 184 7.95 -7.65 28.71
C ASP A 184 7.49 -7.57 30.19
N ARG A 185 6.17 -7.45 30.44
CA ARG A 185 5.60 -7.29 31.80
C ARG A 185 4.94 -8.54 32.37
N GLN A 186 5.12 -9.72 31.77
CA GLN A 186 4.59 -10.99 32.28
C GLN A 186 5.67 -11.91 32.83
#